data_AF-A0A1C3UD66-F1
#
_entry.id   AF-A0A1C3UD66-F1
#
_cell.length_a   1.000
_cell.length_b   1.000
_cell.length_c   1.000
_cell.angle_alpha   90.00
_cell.angle_beta   90.00
_cell.angle_gamma   90.00
#
_symmetry.space_group_name_H-M   'P 1'
#
loop_
_entity.id
_entity.type
_entity.pdbx_description
1 polymer ?
#
loop_
_entity_poly.entity_id
_entity_poly.type
_entity_poly.pdbx_seq_one_letter_code
_entity_poly.pdbx_strand_id
1 'polypeptide(L)'
;MGGINIYCGSFVGDDKSGTMFETVLAEVTAHARNVDTTRIIRSIISSIDDARDHILISPEDAANLISPFTDCLDHYRNKFSADDLRAYCLIDLLEACKTSAMETEPVAIVW
;
A
#
# COMPACT_ATOMS: atom_id res chain seq x y z
N MET A 1 10.32 -6.41 14.41
CA MET A 1 10.26 -5.50 13.25
C MET A 1 9.61 -4.22 13.75
N GLY A 2 10.19 -3.06 13.44
CA GLY A 2 9.63 -1.76 13.78
C GLY A 2 8.28 -1.55 13.10
N GLY A 3 7.51 -0.57 13.57
CA GLY A 3 6.22 -0.25 13.00
C GLY A 3 6.36 0.33 11.60
N ILE A 4 5.57 -0.19 10.65
CA ILE A 4 5.50 0.38 9.31
C ILE A 4 4.65 1.65 9.38
N ASN A 5 5.20 2.77 8.93
CA ASN A 5 4.48 4.03 8.80
C ASN A 5 4.42 4.45 7.33
N ILE A 6 3.27 5.01 6.93
CA ILE A 6 3.01 5.42 5.54
C ILE A 6 2.81 6.94 5.53
N TYR A 7 3.56 7.65 4.68
CA TYR A 7 3.48 9.10 4.55
C TYR A 7 3.34 9.51 3.09
N CYS A 8 2.57 10.56 2.82
CA CYS A 8 2.56 11.20 1.51
C CYS A 8 2.03 12.63 1.62
N GLY A 9 2.88 13.64 1.40
CA GLY A 9 2.46 15.04 1.41
C GLY A 9 1.65 15.42 2.66
N SER A 10 0.39 15.82 2.49
CA SER A 10 -0.53 16.14 3.58
C SER A 10 -1.07 14.93 4.36
N PHE A 11 -0.93 13.70 3.84
CA PHE A 11 -1.38 12.47 4.46
C PHE A 11 -0.31 11.85 5.36
N VAL A 12 -0.70 11.51 6.57
CA VAL A 12 0.10 10.75 7.54
C VAL A 12 -0.74 9.57 8.01
N GLY A 13 -0.31 8.36 7.66
CA GLY A 13 -0.94 7.12 8.06
C GLY A 13 -0.64 6.79 9.53
N ASP A 14 -1.50 5.97 10.11
CA ASP A 14 -1.29 5.43 11.45
C ASP A 14 -0.22 4.33 11.43
N ASP A 15 0.34 4.02 12.60
CA ASP A 15 1.28 2.91 12.77
C ASP A 15 0.64 1.57 12.32
N LYS A 16 1.32 0.89 11.40
CA LYS A 16 0.92 -0.40 10.85
C LYS A 16 1.66 -1.57 11.50
N SER A 17 2.29 -1.36 12.65
CA SER A 17 2.77 -2.41 13.54
C SER A 17 1.73 -3.52 13.74
N GLY A 18 2.14 -4.77 13.51
CA GLY A 18 1.27 -5.93 13.71
C GLY A 18 0.17 -6.09 12.65
N THR A 19 0.14 -5.25 11.61
CA THR A 19 -0.69 -5.50 10.42
C THR A 19 -0.01 -6.50 9.49
N MET A 20 -0.80 -7.09 8.60
CA MET A 20 -0.34 -8.07 7.62
C MET A 20 0.12 -7.38 6.32
N PHE A 21 1.01 -6.38 6.41
CA PHE A 21 1.39 -5.49 5.31
C PHE A 21 1.81 -6.25 4.03
N GLU A 22 2.76 -7.18 4.14
CA GLU A 22 3.21 -8.00 3.02
C GLU A 22 2.08 -8.90 2.46
N THR A 23 1.20 -9.39 3.31
CA THR A 23 0.04 -10.19 2.88
C THR A 23 -0.95 -9.34 2.09
N VAL A 24 -1.20 -8.09 2.51
CA VAL A 24 -2.04 -7.16 1.76
C VAL A 24 -1.48 -6.95 0.36
N LEU A 25 -0.18 -6.70 0.23
CA LEU A 25 0.48 -6.55 -1.08
C LEU A 25 0.39 -7.83 -1.94
N ALA A 26 0.60 -9.00 -1.33
CA ALA A 26 0.45 -10.28 -2.02
C ALA A 26 -0.99 -10.52 -2.50
N GLU A 27 -1.99 -10.20 -1.68
CA GLU A 27 -3.41 -10.34 -2.02
C GLU A 27 -3.82 -9.37 -3.14
N VAL A 28 -3.38 -8.11 -3.10
CA VAL A 28 -3.59 -7.17 -4.21
C VAL A 28 -3.01 -7.74 -5.50
N THR A 29 -1.81 -8.31 -5.46
CA THR A 29 -1.19 -8.94 -6.64
C THR A 29 -2.01 -10.13 -7.15
N ALA A 30 -2.56 -10.95 -6.26
CA ALA A 30 -3.41 -12.08 -6.64
C ALA A 30 -4.74 -11.64 -7.30
N HIS A 31 -5.23 -10.44 -6.95
CA HIS A 31 -6.43 -9.85 -7.52
C HIS A 31 -6.15 -8.93 -8.72
N ALA A 32 -4.90 -8.48 -8.88
CA ALA A 32 -4.49 -7.58 -9.94
C ALA A 32 -4.63 -8.27 -11.30
N ARG A 33 -5.44 -7.67 -12.17
CA ARG A 33 -5.53 -8.06 -13.59
C ARG A 33 -4.51 -7.34 -14.46
N ASN A 34 -3.72 -6.45 -13.86
CA ASN A 34 -2.76 -5.58 -14.53
C ASN A 34 -1.31 -6.02 -14.25
N VAL A 35 -0.53 -6.16 -15.32
CA VAL A 35 0.90 -6.49 -15.28
C VAL A 35 1.70 -5.40 -14.56
N ASP A 36 1.32 -4.12 -14.73
CA ASP A 36 2.03 -3.01 -14.11
C ASP A 36 1.86 -3.01 -12.59
N THR A 37 0.64 -3.27 -12.09
CA THR A 37 0.39 -3.44 -10.65
C THR A 37 1.26 -4.55 -10.07
N THR A 38 1.34 -5.69 -10.76
CA THR A 38 2.18 -6.82 -10.33
C THR A 38 3.66 -6.44 -10.30
N ARG A 39 4.14 -5.69 -11.31
CA ARG A 39 5.52 -5.21 -11.40
C ARG A 39 5.84 -4.27 -10.24
N ILE A 40 4.99 -3.27 -9.99
CA ILE A 40 5.16 -2.28 -8.93
C ILE A 40 5.20 -2.95 -7.56
N ILE A 41 4.21 -3.80 -7.26
CA ILE A 41 4.14 -4.47 -5.95
C ILE A 41 5.34 -5.39 -5.73
N ARG A 42 5.78 -6.15 -6.74
CA ARG A 42 7.00 -6.95 -6.62
C ARG A 42 8.24 -6.10 -6.34
N SER A 43 8.34 -4.93 -6.97
CA SER A 43 9.42 -3.97 -6.69
C SER A 43 9.36 -3.48 -5.24
N ILE A 44 8.17 -3.18 -4.72
CA ILE A 44 7.96 -2.78 -3.34
C ILE A 44 8.42 -3.90 -2.39
N ILE A 45 7.93 -5.13 -2.58
CA ILE A 45 8.28 -6.29 -1.74
C ILE A 45 9.79 -6.54 -1.77
N SER A 46 10.40 -6.56 -2.95
CA SER A 46 11.87 -6.73 -3.07
C SER A 46 12.64 -5.61 -2.38
N SER A 47 12.12 -4.38 -2.42
CA SER A 47 12.79 -3.24 -1.80
C SER A 47 12.65 -3.26 -0.27
N ILE A 48 11.63 -3.92 0.29
CA ILE A 48 11.50 -4.08 1.75
C ILE A 48 12.62 -4.96 2.30
N ASP A 49 13.00 -6.01 1.57
CA ASP A 49 14.10 -6.90 1.96
C ASP A 49 15.48 -6.20 1.88
N ASP A 50 15.64 -5.27 0.94
CA ASP A 50 16.93 -4.63 0.63
C ASP A 50 17.12 -3.25 1.29
N ALA A 51 16.03 -2.50 1.52
CA ALA A 51 16.11 -1.14 2.03
C ALA A 51 16.28 -1.11 3.55
N ARG A 52 17.10 -0.16 4.01
CA ARG A 52 17.47 -0.07 5.43
C ARG A 52 16.38 0.53 6.30
N ASP A 53 15.78 1.63 5.85
CA ASP A 53 14.89 2.45 6.70
C ASP A 53 13.57 2.83 6.00
N HIS A 54 13.55 2.94 4.67
CA HIS A 54 12.36 3.33 3.92
C HIS A 54 12.43 2.97 2.43
N ILE A 55 11.27 2.97 1.79
CA ILE A 55 11.10 2.96 0.33
C ILE A 55 10.22 4.12 -0.12
N LEU A 56 10.39 4.53 -1.37
CA LEU A 56 9.59 5.55 -2.02
C LEU A 56 8.86 4.94 -3.21
N ILE A 57 7.55 5.16 -3.28
CA ILE A 57 6.72 4.87 -4.45
C ILE A 57 6.54 6.18 -5.20
N SER A 58 6.87 6.18 -6.49
CA SER A 58 6.72 7.36 -7.34
C SER A 58 5.24 7.74 -7.50
N PRO A 59 4.90 9.02 -7.77
CA PRO A 59 3.50 9.40 -8.03
C PRO A 59 2.85 8.64 -9.19
N GLU A 60 3.63 8.30 -10.22
CA GLU A 60 3.15 7.50 -11.35
C GLU A 60 2.80 6.06 -10.93
N ASP A 61 3.69 5.41 -10.18
CA ASP A 61 3.41 4.07 -9.67
C ASP A 61 2.26 4.09 -8.66
N ALA A 62 2.19 5.12 -7.80
CA ALA A 62 1.12 5.29 -6.83
C ALA A 62 -0.25 5.44 -7.53
N ALA A 63 -0.33 6.23 -8.60
CA ALA A 63 -1.55 6.36 -9.39
C ALA A 63 -2.01 5.01 -9.99
N ASN A 64 -1.06 4.19 -10.44
CA ASN A 64 -1.33 2.85 -10.99
C ASN A 64 -1.81 1.83 -9.92
N LEU A 65 -1.63 2.13 -8.64
CA LEU A 65 -2.08 1.29 -7.53
C LEU A 65 -3.47 1.63 -6.99
N ILE A 66 -4.02 2.82 -7.29
CA ILE A 66 -5.31 3.29 -6.75
C ILE A 66 -6.45 2.32 -7.09
N SER A 67 -6.62 1.97 -8.37
CA SER A 67 -7.69 1.07 -8.79
C SER A 67 -7.53 -0.35 -8.21
N PRO A 68 -6.35 -1.00 -8.30
CA PRO A 68 -6.14 -2.30 -7.66
C PRO A 68 -6.38 -2.32 -6.15
N PHE A 69 -5.96 -1.27 -5.43
CA PHE A 69 -6.19 -1.16 -3.99
C PHE A 69 -7.67 -0.94 -3.67
N THR A 70 -8.39 -0.17 -4.49
CA THR A 70 -9.84 0.01 -4.35
C THR A 70 -10.57 -1.32 -4.53
N ASP A 71 -10.25 -2.06 -5.60
CA ASP A 71 -10.87 -3.37 -5.89
C ASP A 71 -10.61 -4.39 -4.77
N CYS A 72 -9.38 -4.41 -4.24
CA CYS A 72 -9.01 -5.30 -3.14
C CYS A 72 -9.71 -4.90 -1.82
N LEU A 73 -9.87 -3.60 -1.56
CA LEU A 73 -10.58 -3.11 -0.37
C LEU A 73 -12.07 -3.47 -0.42
N ASP A 74 -12.69 -3.35 -1.60
CA ASP A 74 -14.07 -3.77 -1.80
C ASP A 74 -14.21 -5.29 -1.65
N HIS A 75 -13.23 -6.09 -2.09
CA HIS A 75 -13.20 -7.53 -1.82
C HIS A 75 -13.19 -7.81 -0.31
N TYR A 76 -12.39 -7.08 0.46
CA TYR A 76 -12.29 -7.26 1.92
C TYR A 76 -13.59 -6.92 2.63
N ARG A 77 -14.21 -5.78 2.30
CA ARG A 77 -15.49 -5.37 2.87
C ARG A 77 -16.60 -6.39 2.65
N ASN A 78 -16.55 -7.11 1.54
CA ASN A 78 -17.54 -8.14 1.22
C ASN A 78 -17.27 -9.49 1.90
N LYS A 79 -16.05 -9.75 2.38
CA LYS A 79 -15.60 -11.09 2.79
C LYS A 79 -15.14 -11.19 4.25
N PHE A 80 -14.70 -10.09 4.84
CA PHE A 80 -14.10 -10.05 6.18
C PHE A 80 -14.90 -9.14 7.13
N SER A 81 -14.72 -9.37 8.44
CA SER A 81 -15.34 -8.53 9.47
C SER A 81 -14.69 -7.15 9.52
N ALA A 82 -15.39 -6.19 10.15
CA ALA A 82 -14.91 -4.81 10.30
C ALA A 82 -13.56 -4.70 11.04
N ASP A 83 -13.19 -5.73 11.81
CA ASP A 83 -11.96 -5.77 12.62
C ASP A 83 -10.74 -6.35 11.87
N ASP A 84 -10.83 -6.56 10.54
CA ASP A 84 -9.72 -7.09 9.77
C ASP A 84 -8.62 -6.04 9.54
N LEU A 85 -7.46 -6.26 10.16
CA LEU A 85 -6.29 -5.38 10.07
C LEU A 85 -5.75 -5.23 8.64
N ARG A 86 -6.09 -6.13 7.71
CA ARG A 86 -5.73 -6.01 6.30
C ARG A 86 -6.44 -4.84 5.64
N ALA A 87 -7.73 -4.66 5.91
CA ALA A 87 -8.50 -3.54 5.40
C ALA A 87 -7.96 -2.22 5.94
N TYR A 88 -7.58 -2.19 7.22
CA TYR A 88 -6.97 -1.02 7.84
C TYR A 88 -5.64 -0.62 7.19
N CYS A 89 -4.75 -1.58 6.92
CA CYS A 89 -3.51 -1.33 6.20
C CYS A 89 -3.75 -0.84 4.77
N LEU A 90 -4.72 -1.46 4.06
CA LEU A 90 -5.01 -1.13 2.68
C LEU A 90 -5.67 0.25 2.51
N ILE A 91 -6.44 0.71 3.51
CA ILE A 91 -7.03 2.05 3.53
C ILE A 91 -5.93 3.12 3.49
N ASP A 92 -4.91 3.02 4.34
CA ASP A 92 -3.84 4.01 4.39
C ASP A 92 -2.97 3.97 3.13
N LEU A 93 -2.68 2.78 2.59
CA LEU A 93 -1.99 2.66 1.29
C LEU A 93 -2.79 3.34 0.17
N LEU A 94 -4.11 3.11 0.13
CA LEU A 94 -4.99 3.71 -0.86
C LEU A 94 -5.04 5.25 -0.72
N GLU A 95 -5.16 5.75 0.51
CA GLU A 95 -5.24 7.19 0.76
C GLU A 95 -3.91 7.87 0.44
N ALA A 96 -2.77 7.28 0.83
CA ALA A 96 -1.45 7.78 0.44
C ALA A 96 -1.28 7.82 -1.09
N CYS A 97 -1.73 6.79 -1.82
CA CYS A 97 -1.66 6.78 -3.28
C CYS A 97 -2.56 7.86 -3.93
N LYS A 98 -3.74 8.13 -3.37
CA LYS A 98 -4.60 9.23 -3.85
C LYS A 98 -3.97 10.59 -3.59
N THR A 99 -3.43 10.81 -2.40
CA THR A 99 -2.71 12.05 -2.05
C THR A 99 -1.51 12.24 -2.96
N SER A 100 -0.74 11.18 -3.22
CA SER A 100 0.39 11.19 -4.15
C SER A 100 -0.02 11.62 -5.56
N ALA A 101 -1.12 11.06 -6.08
CA ALA A 101 -1.63 11.42 -7.40
C ALA A 101 -2.14 12.87 -7.48
N MET A 102 -2.64 13.42 -6.36
CA MET A 102 -3.17 14.79 -6.29
C MET A 102 -2.05 15.83 -6.07
N GLU A 103 -1.11 15.54 -5.17
CA GLU A 103 -0.07 16.47 -4.72
C GLU A 103 1.25 16.29 -5.48
N THR A 104 1.38 15.24 -6.29
CA THR A 104 2.61 14.86 -7.01
C THR A 104 3.80 14.56 -6.09
N GLU A 105 3.53 14.21 -4.83
CA GLU A 105 4.52 13.81 -3.82
C GLU A 105 4.68 12.28 -3.79
N PRO A 106 5.88 11.72 -3.55
CA PRO A 106 6.05 10.28 -3.44
C PRO A 106 5.38 9.73 -2.17
N VAL A 107 4.96 8.46 -2.21
CA VAL A 107 4.55 7.74 -0.99
C VAL A 107 5.79 7.16 -0.33
N ALA A 108 6.02 7.49 0.93
CA ALA A 108 7.07 6.92 1.75
C ALA A 108 6.52 5.82 2.65
N ILE A 109 7.17 4.66 2.65
CA ILE A 109 6.91 3.56 3.59
C ILE A 109 8.17 3.40 4.42
N VAL A 110 8.05 3.55 5.75
CA VAL A 110 9.18 3.66 6.69
C VAL A 110 9.05 2.59 7.77
N TRP A 111 10.14 1.93 8.19
CA TRP A 111 10.14 0.86 9.20
C TRP A 111 11.36 0.85 10.13
#